data_AF-A0A925JFZ5-F1
#
_entry.id   AF-A0A925JFZ5-F1
#
_cell.length_a   1.000
_cell.length_b   1.000
_cell.length_c   1.000
_cell.angle_alpha   90.00
_cell.angle_beta   90.00
_cell.angle_gamma   90.00
#
_symmetry.space_group_name_H-M   'P 1'
#
loop_
_entity.id
_entity.type
_entity.pdbx_description
1 polymer ?
#
loop_
_entity_poly.entity_id
_entity_poly.type
_entity_poly.pdbx_seq_one_letter_code
_entity_poly.pdbx_strand_id
1 'polypeptide(L)'
;MTRNKALSIKSWIKDMGFKLTKSHLLEHRTRKIKYYTLGNFGIYEEITPGGKLASVLGKNQKFISWTPWGDDFEVNSVKDLSRAYQEFINYNPNIIILN
;
A
#
# COMPACT_ATOMS: atom_id res chain seq x y z
N MET A 1 -9.37 16.66 14.29
CA MET A 1 -8.25 15.69 14.36
C MET A 1 -7.89 15.28 12.95
N THR A 2 -6.68 15.61 12.46
CA THR A 2 -6.23 15.22 11.12
C THR A 2 -5.95 13.73 11.12
N ARG A 3 -6.83 12.93 10.52
CA ARG A 3 -6.69 11.47 10.45
C ARG A 3 -5.35 11.16 9.75
N ASN A 4 -4.47 10.43 10.41
CA ASN A 4 -3.18 10.06 9.82
C ASN A 4 -3.44 9.19 8.58
N LYS A 5 -3.07 9.69 7.40
CA LYS A 5 -3.32 9.03 6.11
C LYS A 5 -2.76 7.61 6.08
N ALA A 6 -1.55 7.44 6.62
CA ALA A 6 -0.85 6.17 6.63
C ALA A 6 -1.52 5.14 7.53
N LEU A 7 -2.05 5.56 8.69
CA LEU A 7 -2.85 4.68 9.53
C LEU A 7 -4.14 4.23 8.83
N SER A 8 -4.80 5.14 8.11
CA SER A 8 -6.05 4.83 7.42
C SER A 8 -5.82 3.84 6.27
N ILE A 9 -4.78 4.06 5.47
CA ILE A 9 -4.38 3.14 4.39
C ILE A 9 -3.99 1.77 4.96
N LYS A 10 -3.21 1.72 6.04
CA LYS A 10 -2.86 0.46 6.71
C LYS A 10 -4.04 -0.31 7.26
N SER A 11 -4.99 0.38 7.89
CA SER A 11 -6.22 -0.27 8.37
C SER A 11 -6.93 -0.92 7.20
N TRP A 12 -7.14 -0.18 6.11
CA TRP A 12 -7.81 -0.71 4.93
C TRP A 12 -7.08 -1.92 4.32
N ILE A 13 -5.75 -1.86 4.19
CA ILE A 13 -4.93 -3.00 3.72
C ILE A 13 -5.17 -4.24 4.59
N LYS A 14 -5.17 -4.06 5.92
CA LYS A 14 -5.41 -5.15 6.87
C LYS A 14 -6.84 -5.68 6.78
N ASP A 15 -7.83 -4.79 6.76
CA ASP A 15 -9.26 -5.10 6.76
C ASP A 15 -9.67 -5.83 5.47
N MET A 16 -9.04 -5.50 4.34
CA MET A 16 -9.22 -6.19 3.06
C MET A 16 -8.52 -7.56 2.98
N GLY A 17 -7.68 -7.90 3.96
CA GLY A 17 -7.00 -9.20 4.01
C GLY A 17 -5.72 -9.30 3.18
N PHE A 18 -5.07 -8.18 2.86
CA PHE A 18 -3.75 -8.21 2.21
C PHE A 18 -2.72 -8.92 3.10
N LYS A 19 -1.88 -9.73 2.47
CA LYS A 19 -0.80 -10.45 3.13
C LYS A 19 0.53 -9.75 2.88
N LEU A 20 1.34 -9.61 3.93
CA LEU A 20 2.73 -9.19 3.80
C LEU A 20 3.51 -10.32 3.12
N THR A 21 3.92 -10.13 1.87
CA THR A 21 4.66 -11.15 1.09
C THR A 21 6.16 -10.98 1.19
N LYS A 22 6.65 -9.73 1.33
CA LYS A 22 8.08 -9.45 1.38
C LYS A 22 8.35 -8.20 2.22
N SER A 23 9.52 -8.17 2.84
CA SER A 23 10.04 -6.98 3.51
C SER A 23 11.52 -6.83 3.22
N HIS A 24 11.93 -5.62 2.83
CA HIS A 24 13.31 -5.25 2.57
C HIS A 24 13.72 -4.10 3.47
N LEU A 25 15.00 -4.09 3.79
CA LEU A 25 15.67 -3.01 4.45
C LEU A 25 16.82 -2.58 3.54
N LEU A 26 16.77 -1.34 3.09
CA LEU A 26 17.69 -0.74 2.12
C LEU A 26 18.60 0.27 2.81
N GLU A 27 19.75 0.55 2.18
CA GLU A 27 20.71 1.60 2.58
C GLU A 27 21.04 1.61 4.09
N HIS A 28 21.75 0.59 4.58
CA HIS A 28 22.25 0.58 5.97
C HIS A 28 21.18 0.86 7.06
N ARG A 29 19.92 0.45 6.85
CA ARG A 29 18.76 0.65 7.77
C ARG A 29 18.06 2.01 7.69
N THR A 30 18.33 2.79 6.65
CA THR A 30 17.66 4.09 6.43
C THR A 30 16.38 4.00 5.59
N ARG A 31 16.00 2.83 5.08
CA ARG A 31 14.70 2.69 4.39
C ARG A 31 14.18 1.28 4.54
N LYS A 32 12.90 1.15 4.86
CA LYS A 32 12.21 -0.16 4.93
C LYS A 32 11.10 -0.19 3.90
N ILE A 33 11.11 -1.19 3.04
CA ILE A 33 10.03 -1.43 2.07
C ILE A 33 9.30 -2.70 2.48
N LYS A 34 7.98 -2.68 2.48
CA LYS A 34 7.13 -3.85 2.69
C LYS A 34 6.20 -4.01 1.51
N TYR A 35 5.97 -5.24 1.10
CA TYR A 35 5.12 -5.59 -0.02
C TYR A 35 3.92 -6.35 0.50
N TYR A 36 2.74 -5.84 0.18
CA TYR A 36 1.45 -6.40 0.54
C TYR A 36 0.74 -6.84 -0.71
N THR A 37 0.16 -8.05 -0.73
CA THR A 37 -0.62 -8.52 -1.87
C THR A 37 -1.97 -9.08 -1.46
N LEU A 38 -2.94 -8.94 -2.36
CA LEU A 38 -4.26 -9.56 -2.31
C LEU A 38 -4.54 -10.15 -3.69
N GLY A 39 -4.38 -11.47 -3.82
CA GLY A 39 -4.31 -12.11 -5.13
C GLY A 39 -3.16 -11.55 -5.96
N ASN A 40 -3.48 -11.08 -7.18
CA ASN A 40 -2.53 -10.49 -8.13
C ASN A 40 -2.43 -8.95 -8.00
N PHE A 41 -3.14 -8.34 -7.05
CA PHE A 41 -3.02 -6.92 -6.74
C PHE A 41 -2.03 -6.72 -5.59
N GLY A 42 -1.23 -5.67 -5.63
CA GLY A 42 -0.28 -5.40 -4.58
C GLY A 42 0.09 -3.94 -4.40
N ILE A 43 0.60 -3.69 -3.21
CA ILE A 43 0.89 -2.37 -2.67
C ILE A 43 2.23 -2.49 -1.96
N TYR A 44 3.11 -1.51 -2.15
CA TYR A 44 4.30 -1.40 -1.32
C TYR A 44 4.23 -0.20 -0.38
N GLU A 45 4.57 -0.46 0.89
CA GLU A 45 4.77 0.55 1.92
C GLU A 45 6.27 0.83 2.00
N GLU A 46 6.63 2.08 1.78
CA GLU A 46 7.96 2.60 2.02
C GLU A 46 7.97 3.42 3.31
N ILE A 47 8.93 3.11 4.19
CA ILE A 47 9.12 3.76 5.48
C ILE A 47 10.54 4.31 5.52
N THR A 48 10.65 5.63 5.63
CA THR A 48 11.92 6.30 5.90
C THR A 48 12.01 6.63 7.40
N PRO A 49 13.08 6.27 8.11
CA PRO A 49 13.31 6.72 9.47
C PRO A 49 13.48 8.24 9.44
N GLY A 50 12.71 8.90 10.30
CA GLY A 50 12.92 10.30 10.64
C GLY A 50 12.60 10.48 12.12
N GLY A 51 12.61 11.72 12.61
CA GLY A 51 12.32 12.00 14.01
C GLY A 51 10.97 11.43 14.47
N LYS A 52 10.83 11.12 15.78
CA LYS A 52 9.60 10.58 16.41
C LYS A 52 8.33 11.30 15.94
N LEU A 53 8.38 12.63 15.83
CA LEU A 53 7.25 13.46 15.42
C LEU A 53 6.80 13.21 13.97
N ALA A 54 7.75 12.99 13.05
CA ALA A 54 7.45 12.71 11.64
C ALA A 54 6.86 11.30 11.44
N SER A 55 7.30 10.34 12.28
CA SER A 55 6.73 8.99 12.32
C SER A 55 5.29 8.97 12.84
N VAL A 56 4.98 9.75 13.88
CA VAL A 56 3.60 9.84 14.43
C VAL A 56 2.63 10.48 13.44
N LEU A 57 3.11 11.43 12.64
CA LEU A 57 2.30 12.09 11.62
C LEU A 57 2.22 11.31 10.29
N GLY A 58 2.90 10.16 10.18
CA GLY A 58 2.93 9.37 8.95
C GLY A 58 3.60 10.09 7.77
N LYS A 59 4.37 11.16 8.02
CA LYS A 59 5.02 11.97 6.98
C LYS A 59 6.17 11.26 6.28
N ASN A 60 6.68 10.19 6.88
CA ASN A 60 7.76 9.39 6.33
C ASN A 60 7.27 8.05 5.74
N GLN A 61 5.98 7.92 5.50
CA GLN A 61 5.37 6.73 4.93
C GLN A 61 4.75 7.06 3.58
N LYS A 62 5.19 6.32 2.57
CA LYS A 62 4.61 6.34 1.23
C LYS A 62 4.01 4.98 0.94
N PHE A 63 2.87 5.00 0.25
CA PHE A 63 2.22 3.80 -0.24
C PHE A 63 2.15 3.94 -1.74
N ILE A 64 2.58 2.92 -2.46
CA ILE A 64 2.55 2.93 -3.91
C ILE A 64 1.91 1.63 -4.37
N SER A 65 1.04 1.76 -5.36
CA SER A 65 0.34 0.66 -5.99
C SER A 65 0.57 0.76 -7.49
N TRP A 66 0.40 -0.35 -8.19
CA TRP A 66 0.36 -0.34 -9.65
C TRP A 66 -1.09 -0.35 -10.14
N THR A 67 -1.28 0.19 -11.33
CA THR A 67 -2.50 0.02 -12.12
C THR A 67 -2.42 -1.27 -12.93
N PRO A 68 -3.55 -1.76 -13.48
CA PRO A 68 -3.55 -2.92 -14.38
C PRO A 68 -2.70 -2.74 -15.65
N TRP A 69 -2.36 -1.50 -16.00
CA TRP A 69 -1.55 -1.17 -17.17
C TRP A 69 -0.04 -1.16 -16.89
N GLY A 70 0.37 -1.45 -15.65
CA GLY A 70 1.78 -1.47 -15.24
C GLY A 70 2.33 -0.13 -14.79
N ASP A 71 1.48 0.90 -14.63
CA ASP A 71 1.89 2.21 -14.11
C ASP A 71 1.83 2.24 -12.57
N ASP A 72 2.92 2.68 -11.95
CA ASP A 72 2.99 2.90 -10.50
C ASP A 72 2.47 4.29 -10.12
N PHE A 73 1.71 4.40 -9.02
CA PHE A 73 1.23 5.68 -8.49
C PHE A 73 1.24 5.74 -6.95
N GLU A 74 1.52 6.93 -6.39
CA GLU A 74 1.46 7.14 -4.95
C GLU A 74 0.00 7.19 -4.45
N VAL A 75 -0.33 6.30 -3.53
CA VAL A 75 -1.60 6.20 -2.84
C VAL A 75 -1.63 7.23 -1.71
N ASN A 76 -2.45 8.27 -1.88
CA ASN A 76 -2.57 9.36 -0.91
C ASN A 76 -3.77 9.19 0.03
N SER A 77 -4.73 8.34 -0.34
CA SER A 77 -5.93 8.08 0.44
C SER A 77 -6.44 6.65 0.26
N VAL A 78 -7.32 6.22 1.17
CA VAL A 78 -8.07 4.95 1.03
C VAL A 78 -8.96 4.98 -0.23
N LYS A 79 -9.43 6.15 -0.65
CA LYS A 79 -10.24 6.30 -1.87
C LYS A 79 -9.42 5.95 -3.12
N ASP A 80 -8.19 6.45 -3.21
CA ASP A 80 -7.29 6.16 -4.34
C ASP A 80 -7.01 4.66 -4.41
N LEU A 81 -6.74 4.04 -3.25
CA LEU A 81 -6.44 2.63 -3.16
C LEU A 81 -7.64 1.74 -3.52
N SER A 82 -8.81 2.06 -2.97
CA SER A 82 -10.06 1.34 -3.25
C SER A 82 -10.42 1.42 -4.73
N ARG A 83 -10.25 2.61 -5.34
CA ARG A 83 -10.49 2.82 -6.76
C ARG A 83 -9.55 1.97 -7.62
N ALA A 84 -8.26 1.97 -7.33
CA ALA A 84 -7.30 1.16 -8.09
C ALA A 84 -7.59 -0.35 -7.96
N TYR A 85 -8.00 -0.81 -6.78
CA TYR A 85 -8.42 -2.19 -6.58
C TYR A 85 -9.69 -2.54 -7.38
N GLN A 86 -10.68 -1.65 -7.42
CA GLN A 86 -11.89 -1.82 -8.23
C GLN A 86 -11.58 -1.86 -9.73
N GLU A 87 -10.73 -0.95 -10.21
CA GLU A 87 -10.26 -0.93 -11.60
C GLU A 87 -9.52 -2.24 -11.94
N PHE A 88 -8.70 -2.74 -11.02
CA PHE A 88 -8.03 -4.04 -11.16
C PHE A 88 -8.99 -5.22 -11.28
N ILE A 89 -10.04 -5.28 -10.46
CA ILE A 89 -11.07 -6.32 -10.56
C ILE A 89 -11.80 -6.22 -11.91
N ASN A 90 -12.20 -5.01 -12.30
CA ASN A 90 -12.95 -4.77 -13.54
C ASN A 90 -12.14 -5.16 -14.79
N TYR A 91 -10.83 -4.90 -14.77
CA TYR A 91 -9.93 -5.22 -15.89
C TYR A 91 -9.54 -6.70 -15.92
N ASN A 92 -9.66 -7.41 -14.80
CA ASN A 92 -9.39 -8.84 -14.70
C ASN A 92 -10.64 -9.64 -14.28
N PRO A 93 -11.66 -9.73 -15.15
CA PRO A 93 -12.90 -10.45 -14.82
C PRO A 93 -12.66 -11.96 -14.53
N ASN A 94 -11.53 -12.52 -15.00
CA ASN A 94 -11.17 -13.91 -14.77
C ASN A 94 -10.53 -14.19 -13.39
N ILE A 95 -10.25 -13.18 -12.56
CA ILE A 95 -9.75 -13.40 -11.19
C ILE A 95 -10.88 -13.79 -10.22
N ILE A 96 -12.14 -13.65 -10.63
CA ILE A 96 -13.32 -14.08 -9.84
C ILE A 96 -13.49 -15.61 -9.85
N ILE A 97 -12.71 -16.37 -10.64
CA ILE A 97 -12.76 -17.83 -10.64
C ILE A 97 -11.47 -18.38 -10.03
N LEU A 98 -11.49 -18.59 -8.72
CA LEU A 98 -10.94 -19.78 -8.04
C LEU A 98 -11.29 -19.63 -6.55
N ASN A 99 -12.33 -20.37 -6.15
CA ASN A 99 -12.75 -20.63 -4.77
C ASN A 99 -11.60 -21.11 -3.88
#